data_AF-R9IKL5-F1
#
_entry.id   AF-R9IKL5-F1
#
_cell.length_a   1.000
_cell.length_b   1.000
_cell.length_c   1.000
_cell.angle_alpha   90.00
_cell.angle_beta   90.00
_cell.angle_gamma   90.00
#
_symmetry.space_group_name_H-M   'P 1'
#
loop_
_entity.id
_entity.type
_entity.pdbx_description
1 polymer ?
#
loop_
_entity_poly.entity_id
_entity_poly.type
_entity_poly.pdbx_seq_one_letter_code
_entity_poly.pdbx_strand_id
1 'polypeptide(L)'
;MEHTHPDYGLYPQFAGTAYGFLSRGCPRGCGFCIVGEKEGRKTVAVADLDEFWGGEKEIKLLDANILACPDWERLLGQLADSGAEVDFTQGLDVRLVTPEKVALLNKIHTKMLHFAWDNPEDDLIPYFKKFLELTTVKDKRKRRVYVLTNYGSTHEQDLYRIYTLRDMGYDPYVMVYEKPTAPEETRRMQRWVNNKWLFYSVKDFKDYEPGGYRKMKGEK
;
A
#
# COMPACT_ATOMS: atom_id res chain seq x y z
N MET A 1 -20.10 1.78 -2.86
CA MET A 1 -20.70 1.28 -1.61
C MET A 1 -20.31 2.27 -0.53
N GLU A 2 -20.98 3.41 -0.55
CA GLU A 2 -20.77 4.50 0.40
C GLU A 2 -21.85 4.42 1.49
N HIS A 3 -23.10 4.22 1.09
CA HIS A 3 -24.27 4.33 1.97
C HIS A 3 -25.14 3.07 2.00
N THR A 4 -24.54 1.88 1.85
CA THR A 4 -25.30 0.64 1.88
C THR A 4 -24.45 -0.56 2.23
N HIS A 5 -25.07 -1.54 2.90
CA HIS A 5 -24.46 -2.82 3.19
C HIS A 5 -24.56 -3.72 1.95
N PRO A 6 -23.47 -4.40 1.53
CA PRO A 6 -23.56 -5.38 0.45
C PRO A 6 -24.52 -6.52 0.80
N ASP A 7 -25.35 -6.93 -0.16
CA ASP A 7 -26.17 -8.14 -0.02
C ASP A 7 -25.29 -9.39 -0.16
N TYR A 8 -24.78 -9.87 0.98
CA TYR A 8 -23.96 -11.08 1.02
C TYR A 8 -24.75 -12.38 0.79
N GLY A 9 -26.09 -12.32 0.71
CA GLY A 9 -26.90 -13.47 0.30
C GLY A 9 -26.58 -13.91 -1.13
N LEU A 10 -26.22 -12.95 -1.99
CA LEU A 10 -25.79 -13.21 -3.37
C LEU A 10 -24.34 -13.72 -3.46
N TYR A 11 -23.50 -13.39 -2.47
CA TYR A 11 -22.07 -13.71 -2.46
C TYR A 11 -21.59 -14.20 -1.08
N PRO A 12 -22.03 -15.40 -0.65
CA PRO A 12 -21.80 -15.90 0.71
C PRO A 12 -20.30 -16.10 1.03
N GLN A 13 -19.46 -16.28 0.02
CA GLN A 13 -18.00 -16.40 0.19
C GLN A 13 -17.34 -15.11 0.69
N PHE A 14 -18.01 -13.97 0.58
CA PHE A 14 -17.54 -12.67 1.10
C PHE A 14 -18.23 -12.27 2.40
N ALA A 15 -19.09 -13.14 2.95
CA ALA A 15 -19.75 -12.89 4.22
C ALA A 15 -18.70 -12.70 5.35
N GLY A 16 -18.90 -11.69 6.19
CA GLY A 16 -17.99 -11.35 7.28
C GLY A 16 -16.89 -10.34 6.91
N THR A 17 -16.93 -9.75 5.72
CA THR A 17 -16.07 -8.64 5.32
C THR A 17 -16.91 -7.49 4.77
N ALA A 18 -16.87 -6.33 5.41
CA ALA A 18 -17.46 -5.09 4.90
C ALA A 18 -16.58 -4.46 3.80
N TYR A 19 -17.21 -3.91 2.76
CA TYR A 19 -16.55 -3.18 1.68
C TYR A 19 -17.15 -1.80 1.54
N GLY A 20 -16.34 -0.75 1.64
CA GLY A 20 -16.85 0.60 1.49
C GLY A 20 -15.79 1.67 1.33
N PHE A 21 -16.27 2.89 1.16
CA PHE A 21 -15.46 4.11 1.11
C PHE A 21 -15.90 5.02 2.25
N LEU A 22 -14.94 5.46 3.06
CA LEU A 22 -15.15 6.54 4.03
C LEU A 22 -14.86 7.91 3.38
N SER A 23 -13.92 7.93 2.44
CA SER A 23 -13.51 9.11 1.69
C SER A 23 -13.20 8.79 0.22
N ARG A 24 -13.33 9.81 -0.62
CA ARG A 24 -13.10 9.72 -2.08
C ARG A 24 -12.22 10.88 -2.53
N GLY A 25 -11.44 10.64 -3.60
CA GLY A 25 -10.53 11.64 -4.16
C GLY A 25 -9.11 11.57 -3.61
N CYS A 26 -8.17 12.14 -4.35
CA CYS A 26 -6.75 12.18 -3.96
C CYS A 26 -6.08 13.46 -4.50
N PRO A 27 -5.38 14.24 -3.66
CA PRO A 27 -4.85 15.54 -4.07
C PRO A 27 -3.60 15.47 -4.95
N ARG A 28 -2.98 14.30 -5.12
CA ARG A 28 -1.66 14.20 -5.75
C ARG A 28 -1.67 14.42 -7.26
N GLY A 29 -2.75 14.07 -7.94
CA GLY A 29 -2.86 14.26 -9.40
C GLY A 29 -1.75 13.55 -10.20
N CYS A 30 -1.29 12.38 -9.74
CA CYS A 30 -0.26 11.60 -10.42
C CYS A 30 -0.68 11.26 -11.86
N GLY A 31 0.20 11.47 -12.84
CA GLY A 31 -0.13 11.29 -14.26
C GLY A 31 -0.48 9.85 -14.67
N PHE A 32 -0.05 8.85 -13.91
CA PHE A 32 -0.39 7.44 -14.13
C PHE A 32 -1.72 7.02 -13.46
N CYS A 33 -2.32 7.89 -12.63
CA CYS A 33 -3.39 7.52 -11.72
C CYS A 33 -4.72 8.16 -12.12
N ILE A 34 -5.72 7.32 -12.41
CA ILE A 34 -7.07 7.77 -12.82
C ILE A 34 -7.88 8.42 -11.69
N VAL A 35 -7.49 8.24 -10.43
CA VAL A 35 -8.27 8.70 -9.26
C VAL A 35 -8.58 10.19 -9.34
N GLY A 36 -7.62 11.02 -9.77
CA GLY A 36 -7.84 12.47 -9.87
C GLY A 36 -8.94 12.85 -10.88
N GLU A 37 -9.10 12.07 -11.95
CA GLU A 37 -10.14 12.27 -12.97
C GLU A 37 -11.49 11.67 -12.53
N LYS A 38 -11.46 10.48 -11.93
CA LYS A 38 -12.66 9.73 -11.53
C LYS A 38 -13.31 10.26 -10.23
N GLU A 39 -12.49 10.66 -9.28
CA GLU A 39 -12.94 10.98 -7.90
C GLU A 39 -12.59 12.42 -7.48
N GLY A 40 -11.79 13.13 -8.28
CA GLY A 40 -11.39 14.51 -8.03
C GLY A 40 -10.06 14.65 -7.29
N ARG A 41 -9.49 15.85 -7.38
CA ARG A 41 -8.19 16.25 -6.77
C ARG A 41 -8.31 16.81 -5.35
N LYS A 42 -9.41 16.52 -4.67
CA LYS A 42 -9.62 16.87 -3.27
C LYS A 42 -10.21 15.64 -2.59
N THR A 43 -9.58 15.20 -1.51
CA THR A 43 -10.15 14.13 -0.70
C THR A 43 -11.25 14.70 0.18
N VAL A 44 -12.44 14.09 0.14
CA VAL A 44 -13.60 14.47 0.95
C VAL A 44 -14.20 13.23 1.60
N ALA A 45 -14.73 13.37 2.81
CA ALA A 45 -15.52 12.32 3.43
C ALA A 45 -16.79 12.10 2.61
N VAL A 46 -17.17 10.83 2.44
CA VAL A 46 -18.39 10.44 1.70
C VAL A 46 -19.31 9.55 2.51
N ALA A 47 -18.83 8.89 3.56
CA ALA A 47 -19.66 8.08 4.44
C ALA A 47 -19.05 7.96 5.84
N ASP A 48 -19.92 7.64 6.80
CA ASP A 48 -19.57 7.08 8.10
C ASP A 48 -19.50 5.55 8.03
N LEU A 49 -18.73 4.96 8.94
CA LEU A 49 -18.48 3.51 8.92
C LEU A 49 -19.77 2.69 9.08
N ASP A 50 -20.70 3.12 9.93
CA ASP A 50 -21.96 2.44 10.22
C ASP A 50 -22.94 2.41 9.03
N GLU A 51 -22.68 3.19 7.98
CA GLU A 51 -23.51 3.19 6.76
C GLU A 51 -23.28 1.96 5.87
N PHE A 52 -22.15 1.25 6.05
CA PHE A 52 -21.83 0.04 5.28
C PHE A 52 -21.24 -1.12 6.09
N TRP A 53 -20.91 -0.91 7.37
CA TRP A 53 -20.38 -1.92 8.29
C TRP A 53 -21.37 -2.22 9.41
N GLY A 54 -21.76 -3.48 9.54
CA GLY A 54 -22.75 -3.99 10.48
C GLY A 54 -22.16 -4.90 11.57
N GLY A 55 -20.86 -4.81 11.83
CA GLY A 55 -20.14 -5.66 12.79
C GLY A 55 -19.37 -6.82 12.18
N GLU A 56 -19.12 -6.78 10.86
CA GLU A 56 -18.24 -7.73 10.18
C GLU A 56 -16.83 -7.72 10.80
N LYS A 57 -16.16 -8.88 10.74
CA LYS A 57 -14.83 -9.05 11.35
C LYS A 57 -13.72 -8.33 10.61
N GLU A 58 -13.90 -8.11 9.31
CA GLU A 58 -12.95 -7.42 8.43
C GLU A 58 -13.62 -6.24 7.74
N ILE A 59 -12.91 -5.13 7.60
CA ILE A 59 -13.30 -3.97 6.79
C ILE A 59 -12.26 -3.79 5.69
N LYS A 60 -12.68 -3.90 4.43
CA LYS A 60 -11.87 -3.56 3.26
C LYS A 60 -12.18 -2.15 2.80
N LEU A 61 -11.29 -1.23 3.16
CA LEU A 61 -11.43 0.18 2.84
C LEU A 61 -10.89 0.45 1.42
N LEU A 62 -11.73 1.04 0.58
CA LEU A 62 -11.45 1.28 -0.83
C LEU A 62 -10.96 2.71 -1.11
N ASP A 63 -10.87 3.54 -0.07
CA ASP A 63 -10.38 4.92 -0.11
C ASP A 63 -9.04 5.05 -0.83
N ALA A 64 -8.92 6.01 -1.74
CA ALA A 64 -7.66 6.29 -2.43
C ALA A 64 -6.57 6.83 -1.50
N ASN A 65 -6.93 7.71 -0.56
CA ASN A 65 -6.00 8.26 0.42
C ASN A 65 -6.74 8.93 1.60
N ILE A 66 -7.20 8.14 2.58
CA ILE A 66 -7.94 8.64 3.74
C ILE A 66 -7.17 9.69 4.56
N LEU A 67 -5.82 9.65 4.59
CA LEU A 67 -5.01 10.62 5.35
C LEU A 67 -5.06 12.04 4.77
N ALA A 68 -5.48 12.19 3.51
CA ALA A 68 -5.67 13.48 2.86
C ALA A 68 -7.05 14.09 3.14
N CYS A 69 -7.99 13.32 3.70
CA CYS A 69 -9.32 13.80 4.06
C CYS A 69 -9.21 14.78 5.24
N PRO A 70 -9.81 15.98 5.19
CA PRO A 70 -9.87 16.89 6.34
C PRO A 70 -10.50 16.24 7.58
N ASP A 71 -11.47 15.34 7.39
CA ASP A 71 -12.19 14.62 8.44
C ASP A 71 -11.45 13.35 8.93
N TRP A 72 -10.17 13.18 8.60
CA TRP A 72 -9.39 11.97 8.92
C TRP A 72 -9.49 11.56 10.39
N GLU A 73 -9.57 12.51 11.33
CA GLU A 73 -9.61 12.20 12.77
C GLU A 73 -10.89 11.43 13.14
N ARG A 74 -12.03 11.90 12.64
CA ARG A 74 -13.33 11.26 12.83
C ARG A 74 -13.38 9.89 12.15
N LEU A 75 -12.92 9.80 10.90
CA LEU A 75 -12.96 8.56 10.11
C LEU A 75 -12.01 7.47 10.65
N LEU A 76 -10.76 7.85 11.00
CA LEU A 76 -9.83 6.90 11.65
C LEU A 76 -10.29 6.53 13.06
N GLY A 77 -10.98 7.45 13.76
CA GLY A 77 -11.62 7.16 15.04
C GLY A 77 -12.66 6.06 14.94
N GLN A 78 -13.59 6.16 13.97
CA GLN A 78 -14.59 5.11 13.71
C GLN A 78 -13.94 3.75 13.43
N LEU A 79 -12.88 3.72 12.62
CA LEU A 79 -12.13 2.48 12.34
C LEU A 79 -11.47 1.92 13.60
N ALA A 80 -10.92 2.76 14.47
CA ALA A 80 -10.30 2.33 15.73
C ALA A 80 -11.34 1.76 16.70
N ASP A 81 -12.49 2.42 16.83
CA ASP A 81 -13.58 2.03 17.72
C ASP A 81 -14.28 0.74 17.26
N SER A 82 -14.23 0.43 15.96
CA SER A 82 -14.84 -0.77 15.38
C SER A 82 -14.30 -2.08 15.93
N GLY A 83 -13.01 -2.12 16.31
CA GLY A 83 -12.30 -3.35 16.69
C GLY A 83 -12.14 -4.39 15.57
N ALA A 84 -12.67 -4.15 14.37
CA ALA A 84 -12.54 -5.02 13.22
C ALA A 84 -11.11 -5.00 12.64
N GLU A 85 -10.71 -6.07 11.95
CA GLU A 85 -9.47 -6.05 11.18
C GLU A 85 -9.64 -5.15 9.95
N VAL A 86 -8.87 -4.06 9.86
CA VAL A 86 -8.98 -3.10 8.75
C VAL A 86 -7.89 -3.36 7.72
N ASP A 87 -8.30 -3.53 6.46
CA ASP A 87 -7.46 -3.64 5.29
C ASP A 87 -7.55 -2.36 4.44
N PHE A 88 -6.52 -1.51 4.55
CA PHE A 88 -6.34 -0.38 3.66
C PHE A 88 -5.88 -0.90 2.30
N THR A 89 -6.81 -1.02 1.35
CA THR A 89 -6.51 -1.66 0.06
C THR A 89 -5.63 -0.79 -0.84
N GLN A 90 -5.64 0.53 -0.63
CA GLN A 90 -4.81 1.50 -1.34
C GLN A 90 -3.67 2.03 -0.44
N GLY A 91 -2.72 2.76 -1.04
CA GLY A 91 -1.59 3.33 -0.33
C GLY A 91 -1.95 4.58 0.49
N LEU A 92 -1.58 4.58 1.77
CA LEU A 92 -1.53 5.79 2.59
C LEU A 92 -0.35 6.66 2.15
N ASP A 93 -0.52 7.98 2.20
CA ASP A 93 0.55 8.90 1.85
C ASP A 93 1.44 9.21 3.06
N VAL A 94 2.67 8.67 3.04
CA VAL A 94 3.64 8.85 4.13
C VAL A 94 3.96 10.34 4.38
N ARG A 95 3.84 11.22 3.38
CA ARG A 95 4.11 12.65 3.54
C ARG A 95 3.09 13.34 4.45
N LEU A 96 1.90 12.74 4.60
CA LEU A 96 0.81 13.30 5.39
C LEU A 96 0.82 12.81 6.84
N VAL A 97 1.75 11.94 7.23
CA VAL A 97 1.79 11.39 8.59
C VAL A 97 2.20 12.47 9.60
N THR A 98 1.40 12.56 10.65
CA THR A 98 1.66 13.38 11.85
C THR A 98 1.61 12.48 13.09
N PRO A 99 2.18 12.90 14.23
CA PRO A 99 2.08 12.13 15.47
C PRO A 99 0.64 11.72 15.81
N GLU A 100 -0.33 12.61 15.60
CA GLU A 100 -1.75 12.38 15.88
C GLU A 100 -2.35 11.33 14.93
N LYS A 101 -2.06 11.43 13.62
CA LYS A 101 -2.50 10.43 12.64
C LYS A 101 -1.91 9.05 12.95
N VAL A 102 -0.61 8.97 13.27
CA VAL A 102 0.02 7.68 13.59
C VAL A 102 -0.51 7.12 14.91
N ALA A 103 -0.80 7.97 15.89
CA ALA A 103 -1.43 7.53 17.14
C ALA A 103 -2.81 6.90 16.91
N LEU A 104 -3.64 7.45 16.02
CA LEU A 104 -4.90 6.81 15.61
C LEU A 104 -4.67 5.53 14.81
N LEU A 105 -3.78 5.54 13.81
CA LEU A 105 -3.45 4.33 13.04
C LEU A 105 -2.98 3.18 13.93
N ASN A 106 -2.24 3.47 15.02
CA ASN A 106 -1.78 2.49 15.99
C ASN A 106 -2.92 1.88 16.84
N LYS A 107 -4.07 2.54 16.95
CA LYS A 107 -5.27 2.01 17.63
C LYS A 107 -6.10 1.11 16.72
N ILE A 108 -6.00 1.28 15.42
CA ILE A 108 -6.71 0.47 14.43
C ILE A 108 -6.06 -0.91 14.34
N HIS A 109 -6.87 -1.98 14.42
CA HIS A 109 -6.40 -3.34 14.18
C HIS A 109 -6.11 -3.55 12.69
N THR A 110 -4.92 -3.13 12.26
CA THR A 110 -4.57 -3.08 10.84
C THR A 110 -4.05 -4.43 10.34
N LYS A 111 -4.64 -4.92 9.24
CA LYS A 111 -4.17 -6.10 8.49
C LYS A 111 -2.79 -5.84 7.89
N MET A 112 -2.69 -4.78 7.10
CA MET A 112 -1.47 -4.30 6.43
C MET A 112 -1.56 -2.80 6.17
N LEU A 113 -0.44 -2.11 6.32
CA LEU A 113 -0.27 -0.73 5.88
C LEU A 113 0.45 -0.74 4.54
N HIS A 114 -0.17 -0.08 3.57
CA HIS A 114 0.41 0.19 2.26
C HIS A 114 0.81 1.65 2.19
N PHE A 115 1.99 1.93 1.66
CA PHE A 115 2.43 3.27 1.24
C PHE A 115 2.86 3.21 -0.23
N ALA A 116 3.21 4.35 -0.82
CA ALA A 116 3.76 4.41 -2.15
C ALA A 116 4.97 5.36 -2.22
N TRP A 117 5.97 4.99 -3.01
CA TRP A 117 7.09 5.82 -3.40
C TRP A 117 7.22 5.77 -4.92
N ASP A 118 6.33 6.49 -5.60
CA ASP A 118 6.16 6.38 -7.05
C ASP A 118 7.10 7.30 -7.85
N ASN A 119 7.32 8.53 -7.37
CA ASN A 119 8.23 9.48 -8.00
C ASN A 119 9.67 9.26 -7.49
N PRO A 120 10.65 8.91 -8.35
CA PRO A 120 12.05 8.73 -7.93
C PRO A 120 12.70 10.03 -7.41
N GLU A 121 12.19 11.19 -7.83
CA GLU A 121 12.73 12.50 -7.43
C GLU A 121 12.27 12.95 -6.03
N ASP A 122 11.25 12.29 -5.46
CA ASP A 122 10.80 12.59 -4.10
C ASP A 122 11.77 11.99 -3.06
N ASP A 123 12.30 12.80 -2.15
CA ASP A 123 12.98 12.28 -0.95
C ASP A 123 11.95 11.95 0.15
N LEU A 124 11.54 10.69 0.20
CA LEU A 124 10.58 10.21 1.19
C LEU A 124 11.24 9.62 2.45
N ILE A 125 12.57 9.55 2.51
CA ILE A 125 13.30 8.93 3.63
C ILE A 125 12.95 9.57 4.98
N PRO A 126 12.93 10.91 5.13
CA PRO A 126 12.60 11.54 6.41
C PRO A 126 11.20 11.17 6.91
N TYR A 127 10.23 11.04 5.99
CA TYR A 127 8.85 10.70 6.32
C TYR A 127 8.72 9.23 6.75
N PHE A 128 9.40 8.32 6.05
CA PHE A 128 9.45 6.91 6.46
C PHE A 128 10.12 6.73 7.83
N LYS A 129 11.26 7.41 8.08
CA LYS A 129 11.90 7.38 9.41
C LYS A 129 10.98 7.88 10.51
N LYS A 130 10.33 9.03 10.31
CA LYS A 130 9.34 9.58 11.23
C LYS A 130 8.21 8.60 11.50
N PHE A 131 7.69 7.93 10.48
CA PHE A 131 6.65 6.91 10.65
C PHE A 131 7.14 5.73 11.50
N LEU A 132 8.37 5.23 11.27
CA LEU A 132 8.95 4.12 12.03
C LEU A 132 9.14 4.46 13.51
N GLU A 133 9.50 5.69 13.84
CA GLU A 133 9.64 6.18 15.21
C GLU A 133 8.30 6.15 15.98
N LEU A 134 7.20 6.43 15.27
CA LEU A 134 5.87 6.61 15.86
C LEU A 134 5.01 5.34 15.83
N THR A 135 5.22 4.43 14.88
CA THR A 135 4.32 3.29 14.68
C THR A 135 4.57 2.13 15.65
N THR A 136 3.48 1.50 16.10
CA THR A 136 3.53 0.24 16.86
C THR A 136 3.64 -0.99 15.96
N VAL A 137 3.46 -0.85 14.64
CA VAL A 137 3.57 -1.95 13.67
C VAL A 137 5.04 -2.33 13.48
N LYS A 138 5.51 -3.33 14.23
CA LYS A 138 6.91 -3.80 14.18
C LYS A 138 7.17 -4.86 13.11
N ASP A 139 6.14 -5.58 12.66
CA ASP A 139 6.29 -6.56 11.57
C ASP A 139 6.50 -5.82 10.23
N LYS A 140 7.71 -5.89 9.70
CA LYS A 140 8.06 -5.31 8.40
C LYS A 140 7.17 -5.76 7.25
N ARG A 141 6.63 -6.99 7.32
CA ARG A 141 5.75 -7.56 6.29
C ARG A 141 4.40 -6.84 6.23
N LYS A 142 4.01 -6.15 7.31
CA LYS A 142 2.80 -5.32 7.38
C LYS A 142 3.03 -3.87 6.98
N ARG A 143 4.26 -3.47 6.60
CA ARG A 143 4.60 -2.10 6.16
C ARG A 143 5.05 -2.15 4.71
N ARG A 144 4.11 -2.40 3.81
CA ARG A 144 4.39 -2.52 2.38
C ARG A 144 4.50 -1.16 1.73
N VAL A 145 5.45 -1.00 0.82
CA VAL A 145 5.59 0.22 0.03
C VAL A 145 5.59 -0.15 -1.45
N TYR A 146 4.59 0.33 -2.17
CA TYR A 146 4.55 0.24 -3.63
C TYR A 146 5.63 1.14 -4.22
N VAL A 147 6.40 0.60 -5.16
CA VAL A 147 7.42 1.33 -5.91
C VAL A 147 7.05 1.25 -7.37
N LEU A 148 6.55 2.35 -7.94
CA LEU A 148 6.29 2.45 -9.37
C LEU A 148 7.62 2.57 -10.14
N THR A 149 7.71 1.76 -11.19
CA THR A 149 8.90 1.62 -12.06
C THR A 149 8.44 1.69 -13.51
N ASN A 150 9.38 1.94 -14.43
CA ASN A 150 9.08 2.16 -15.86
C ASN A 150 8.14 3.38 -16.11
N TYR A 151 8.20 4.38 -15.24
CA TYR A 151 7.45 5.64 -15.39
C TYR A 151 8.31 6.79 -14.87
N GLY A 152 9.06 7.43 -15.77
CA GLY A 152 9.94 8.56 -15.41
C GLY A 152 11.06 8.21 -14.42
N SER A 153 11.46 6.95 -14.32
CA SER A 153 12.54 6.48 -13.44
C SER A 153 13.58 5.68 -14.21
N THR A 154 14.84 5.75 -13.75
CA THR A 154 15.91 4.85 -14.22
C THR A 154 15.95 3.57 -13.37
N HIS A 155 16.63 2.54 -13.90
CA HIS A 155 16.79 1.29 -13.18
C HIS A 155 17.57 1.48 -11.85
N GLU A 156 18.57 2.34 -11.86
CA GLU A 156 19.37 2.68 -10.67
C GLU A 156 18.52 3.39 -9.62
N GLN A 157 17.65 4.32 -10.03
CA GLN A 157 16.73 5.00 -9.12
C GLN A 157 15.71 4.03 -8.50
N ASP A 158 15.22 3.07 -9.29
CA ASP A 158 14.32 2.02 -8.81
C ASP A 158 15.01 1.15 -7.76
N LEU A 159 16.21 0.64 -8.06
CA LEU A 159 17.01 -0.16 -7.15
C LEU A 159 17.37 0.62 -5.88
N TYR A 160 17.74 1.89 -6.00
CA TYR A 160 18.02 2.76 -4.86
C TYR A 160 16.84 2.81 -3.89
N ARG A 161 15.62 3.08 -4.40
CA ARG A 161 14.40 3.09 -3.59
C ARG A 161 14.14 1.73 -2.94
N ILE A 162 14.27 0.63 -3.69
CA ILE A 162 14.06 -0.73 -3.20
C ILE A 162 15.01 -1.08 -2.06
N TYR A 163 16.31 -0.82 -2.23
CA TYR A 163 17.32 -1.09 -1.22
C TYR A 163 17.12 -0.22 0.02
N THR A 164 16.89 1.07 -0.18
CA THR A 164 16.62 2.03 0.91
C THR A 164 15.44 1.57 1.77
N LEU A 165 14.33 1.17 1.13
CA LEU A 165 13.15 0.65 1.83
C LEU A 165 13.45 -0.64 2.60
N ARG A 166 14.14 -1.59 1.96
CA ARG A 166 14.54 -2.85 2.61
C ARG A 166 15.39 -2.59 3.85
N ASP A 167 16.37 -1.71 3.74
CA ASP A 167 17.36 -1.46 4.79
C ASP A 167 16.73 -0.69 5.97
N MET A 168 15.71 0.15 5.71
CA MET A 168 14.86 0.74 6.75
C MET A 168 13.85 -0.26 7.37
N GLY A 169 13.71 -1.46 6.82
CA GLY A 169 12.78 -2.47 7.33
C GLY A 169 11.34 -2.33 6.83
N TYR A 170 11.14 -1.81 5.62
CA TYR A 170 9.87 -1.87 4.89
C TYR A 170 9.85 -3.07 3.92
N ASP A 171 8.64 -3.44 3.46
CA ASP A 171 8.44 -4.45 2.42
C ASP A 171 8.21 -3.77 1.04
N PRO A 172 9.24 -3.55 0.22
CA PRO A 172 9.05 -2.96 -1.10
C PRO A 172 8.26 -3.89 -2.03
N TYR A 173 7.37 -3.34 -2.84
CA TYR A 173 6.59 -4.08 -3.83
C TYR A 173 6.62 -3.35 -5.16
N VAL A 174 7.25 -3.96 -6.16
CA VAL A 174 7.48 -3.33 -7.48
C VAL A 174 6.21 -3.39 -8.32
N MET A 175 5.74 -2.21 -8.70
CA MET A 175 4.67 -1.98 -9.67
C MET A 175 5.31 -1.53 -10.98
N VAL A 176 5.07 -2.26 -12.07
CA VAL A 176 5.65 -1.93 -13.39
C VAL A 176 4.58 -1.24 -14.22
N TYR A 177 4.79 0.03 -14.53
CA TYR A 177 3.94 0.77 -15.46
C TYR A 177 4.08 0.19 -16.87
N GLU A 178 2.97 0.03 -17.59
CA GLU A 178 2.93 -0.57 -18.93
C GLU A 178 3.80 -1.84 -19.08
N LYS A 179 3.60 -2.79 -18.16
CA LYS A 179 4.38 -4.05 -18.10
C LYS A 179 4.59 -4.77 -19.44
N PRO A 180 3.63 -4.81 -20.39
CA PRO A 180 3.86 -5.43 -21.70
C PRO A 180 5.02 -4.82 -22.49
N THR A 181 5.23 -3.50 -22.40
CA THR A 181 6.27 -2.76 -23.14
C THR A 181 7.52 -2.47 -22.30
N ALA A 182 7.46 -2.69 -20.98
CA ALA A 182 8.58 -2.44 -20.07
C ALA A 182 9.88 -3.19 -20.47
N PRO A 183 11.06 -2.67 -20.11
CA PRO A 183 12.33 -3.40 -20.28
C PRO A 183 12.32 -4.75 -19.57
N GLU A 184 13.07 -5.72 -20.11
CA GLU A 184 13.19 -7.04 -19.48
C GLU A 184 13.80 -6.96 -18.09
N GLU A 185 14.81 -6.10 -17.91
CA GLU A 185 15.47 -5.87 -16.63
C GLU A 185 14.48 -5.41 -15.54
N THR A 186 13.58 -4.48 -15.88
CA THR A 186 12.52 -4.03 -14.96
C THR A 186 11.57 -5.17 -14.58
N ARG A 187 11.18 -6.03 -15.53
CA ARG A 187 10.37 -7.22 -15.23
C ARG A 187 11.12 -8.24 -14.37
N ARG A 188 12.43 -8.41 -14.59
CA ARG A 188 13.30 -9.26 -13.76
C ARG A 188 13.38 -8.73 -12.35
N MET A 189 13.59 -7.43 -12.17
CA MET A 189 13.60 -6.77 -10.87
C MET A 189 12.27 -6.95 -10.14
N GLN A 190 11.12 -6.77 -10.83
CA GLN A 190 9.82 -7.05 -10.24
C GLN A 190 9.71 -8.49 -9.73
N ARG A 191 10.12 -9.47 -10.54
CA ARG A 191 10.09 -10.88 -10.15
C ARG A 191 10.96 -11.17 -8.93
N TRP A 192 12.15 -10.57 -8.88
CA TRP A 192 13.07 -10.70 -7.75
C TRP A 192 12.50 -10.07 -6.47
N VAL A 193 12.02 -8.83 -6.50
CA VAL A 193 11.51 -8.11 -5.32
C VAL A 193 10.18 -8.67 -4.80
N ASN A 194 9.25 -8.99 -5.71
CA ASN A 194 7.90 -9.40 -5.31
C ASN A 194 7.86 -10.87 -4.87
N ASN A 195 8.85 -11.68 -5.27
CA ASN A 195 9.08 -12.99 -4.67
C ASN A 195 9.93 -12.81 -3.40
N LYS A 196 9.28 -12.78 -2.23
CA LYS A 196 9.95 -12.50 -0.95
C LYS A 196 11.02 -13.51 -0.58
N TRP A 197 10.88 -14.77 -1.00
CA TRP A 197 11.94 -15.75 -0.80
C TRP A 197 13.20 -15.37 -1.58
N LEU A 198 13.07 -15.02 -2.86
CA LEU A 198 14.19 -14.58 -3.70
C LEU A 198 14.78 -13.26 -3.18
N PHE A 199 13.94 -12.27 -2.89
CA PHE A 199 14.37 -10.96 -2.44
C PHE A 199 15.23 -10.98 -1.18
N TYR A 200 14.94 -11.90 -0.24
CA TYR A 200 15.72 -12.03 0.98
C TYR A 200 16.92 -12.96 0.86
N SER A 201 16.90 -13.92 -0.09
CA SER A 201 17.98 -14.89 -0.33
C SER A 201 19.09 -14.33 -1.24
N VAL A 202 18.75 -13.52 -2.23
CA VAL A 202 19.68 -12.86 -3.15
C VAL A 202 19.67 -11.36 -2.84
N LYS A 203 20.71 -10.86 -2.17
CA LYS A 203 20.74 -9.50 -1.62
C LYS A 203 20.87 -8.43 -2.70
N ASP A 204 21.68 -8.64 -3.72
CA ASP A 204 21.87 -7.67 -4.79
C ASP A 204 21.25 -8.16 -6.08
N PHE A 205 20.53 -7.28 -6.77
CA PHE A 205 19.88 -7.60 -8.05
C PHE A 205 20.86 -8.07 -9.12
N LYS A 206 22.11 -7.56 -9.10
CA LYS A 206 23.17 -8.00 -10.01
C LYS A 206 23.47 -9.51 -9.91
N ASP A 207 23.23 -10.11 -8.74
CA ASP A 207 23.47 -11.53 -8.48
C ASP A 207 22.22 -12.38 -8.79
N TYR A 208 21.12 -11.74 -9.20
CA TYR A 208 19.87 -12.42 -9.53
C TYR A 208 19.88 -12.95 -10.98
N GLU A 209 20.10 -14.25 -11.10
CA GLU A 209 19.98 -14.99 -12.36
C GLU A 209 18.57 -15.61 -12.55
N PRO A 210 17.83 -15.24 -13.61
CA PRO A 210 16.57 -15.87 -13.94
C PRO A 210 16.79 -17.34 -14.32
N GLY A 211 16.29 -18.27 -13.49
CA GLY A 211 16.34 -19.70 -13.79
C GLY A 211 17.41 -20.51 -13.05
N GLY A 212 18.25 -19.89 -12.21
CA GLY A 212 19.21 -20.62 -11.34
C GLY A 212 18.56 -21.68 -10.44
N TYR A 213 17.27 -21.51 -10.12
CA TYR A 213 16.47 -22.51 -9.38
C TYR A 213 16.32 -23.85 -10.12
N ARG A 214 16.38 -23.87 -11.47
CA ARG A 214 16.37 -25.12 -12.25
C ARG A 214 17.71 -25.87 -12.15
N LYS A 215 18.84 -25.15 -12.03
CA LYS A 215 20.17 -25.79 -11.87
C LYS A 215 20.31 -26.51 -10.53
N MET A 216 19.86 -25.92 -9.43
CA MET A 216 19.91 -26.56 -8.10
C MET A 216 19.03 -27.83 -7.94
N LYS A 217 18.04 -28.03 -8.83
CA LYS A 217 17.22 -29.26 -8.86
C LYS A 217 17.75 -30.33 -9.83
N GLY A 218 18.72 -30.00 -10.67
CA GLY A 218 19.36 -30.95 -11.60
C GLY A 218 20.63 -31.61 -11.06
N GLU A 219 21.06 -31.24 -9.85
CA GLU A 219 22.24 -31.80 -9.15
C GLU A 219 21.84 -32.62 -7.90
N LYS A 220 20.66 -33.26 -7.91
CA LYS A 220 20.28 -34.27 -6.92
C LYS A 220 20.06 -35.62 -7.57
#